data_AF-A0A1S1J8N2-F1
#
_entry.id   AF-A0A1S1J8N2-F1
#
_cell.length_a   1.000
_cell.length_b   1.000
_cell.length_c   1.000
_cell.angle_alpha   90.00
_cell.angle_beta   90.00
_cell.angle_gamma   90.00
#
_symmetry.space_group_name_H-M   'P 1'
#
loop_
_entity.id
_entity.type
_entity.pdbx_description
1 polymer ?
#
loop_
_entity_poly.entity_id
_entity_poly.type
_entity_poly.pdbx_seq_one_letter_code
_entity_poly.pdbx_strand_id
1 'polypeptide(L)'
;MNFQPTFENRQIAIEKALFFESLTSKLIKHMMGLELLGSTKSLDNKTSSISLRAKIDLLVDCGKIDKLTYANLLHIISIRNQFAHNFECNNFEDLPKFIDGIDKPLLKYSPDLSASVEESLKKGFLNMANQAFKFLLNEFGGVTKEYQIDTEKLKIRITEEEEKLLDQYGIQGARNRALVLNKVRQLLKEDENEELNSKINDEIIKFKSKNPDLH
;
A
#
# COMPACT_ATOMS: atom_id res chain seq x y z
N MET A 1 31.18 -6.49 -33.61
CA MET A 1 30.13 -5.61 -33.04
C MET A 1 30.49 -5.37 -31.58
N ASN A 2 30.77 -4.11 -31.20
CA ASN A 2 31.06 -3.74 -29.82
C ASN A 2 29.74 -3.76 -29.03
N PHE A 3 29.47 -4.86 -28.35
CA PHE A 3 28.33 -4.99 -27.44
C PHE A 3 28.74 -4.42 -26.10
N GLN A 4 28.61 -3.10 -25.94
CA GLN A 4 28.69 -2.49 -24.62
C GLN A 4 27.36 -2.77 -23.93
N PRO A 5 27.32 -3.54 -22.82
CA PRO A 5 26.14 -3.56 -21.98
C PRO A 5 25.85 -2.13 -21.57
N THR A 6 24.66 -1.59 -21.89
CA THR A 6 24.31 -0.30 -21.34
C THR A 6 23.98 -0.53 -19.87
N PHE A 7 24.96 -0.25 -19.01
CA PHE A 7 24.77 -0.21 -17.56
C PHE A 7 23.49 0.55 -17.19
N GLU A 8 23.12 1.53 -18.02
CA GLU A 8 21.85 2.25 -18.01
C GLU A 8 20.61 1.34 -18.00
N ASN A 9 20.46 0.36 -18.89
CA ASN A 9 19.27 -0.49 -18.94
C ASN A 9 19.11 -1.33 -17.67
N ARG A 10 20.23 -1.87 -17.19
CA ARG A 10 20.29 -2.60 -15.92
C ARG A 10 19.91 -1.71 -14.74
N GLN A 11 20.48 -0.51 -14.70
CA GLN A 11 20.17 0.50 -13.69
C GLN A 11 18.68 0.85 -13.71
N ILE A 12 18.10 1.12 -14.88
CA ILE A 12 16.67 1.45 -15.05
C ILE A 12 15.79 0.33 -14.47
N ALA A 13 16.02 -0.92 -14.84
CA ALA A 13 15.20 -2.04 -14.38
C ALA A 13 15.28 -2.23 -12.85
N ILE A 14 16.49 -2.13 -12.29
CA ILE A 14 16.73 -2.27 -10.86
C ILE A 14 16.11 -1.12 -10.08
N GLU A 15 16.33 0.13 -10.50
CA GLU A 15 15.80 1.32 -9.84
C GLU A 15 14.27 1.30 -9.76
N LYS A 16 13.59 0.93 -10.85
CA LYS A 16 12.12 0.82 -10.84
C LYS A 16 11.64 -0.23 -9.84
N ALA A 17 12.27 -1.40 -9.80
CA ALA A 17 11.89 -2.44 -8.84
C ALA A 17 12.15 -2.04 -7.38
N LEU A 18 13.30 -1.41 -7.09
CA LEU A 18 13.61 -0.89 -5.75
C LEU A 18 12.61 0.17 -5.31
N PHE A 19 12.15 1.00 -6.25
CA PHE A 19 11.11 1.96 -5.99
C PHE A 19 9.79 1.29 -5.58
N PHE A 20 9.34 0.27 -6.31
CA PHE A 20 8.16 -0.51 -5.94
C PHE A 20 8.32 -1.23 -4.60
N GLU A 21 9.51 -1.70 -4.28
CA GLU A 21 9.81 -2.29 -2.97
C GLU A 21 9.66 -1.28 -1.83
N SER A 22 10.19 -0.09 -1.99
CA SER A 22 10.00 1.00 -1.03
C SER A 22 8.53 1.40 -0.90
N LEU A 23 7.82 1.51 -2.03
CA LEU A 23 6.42 1.93 -2.06
C LEU A 23 5.51 0.86 -1.44
N THR A 24 5.62 -0.40 -1.83
CA THR A 24 4.80 -1.49 -1.26
C THR A 24 5.05 -1.66 0.24
N SER A 25 6.31 -1.59 0.70
CA SER A 25 6.65 -1.58 2.13
C SER A 25 5.92 -0.48 2.88
N LYS A 26 5.92 0.75 2.34
CA LYS A 26 5.22 1.89 2.94
C LYS A 26 3.70 1.67 2.97
N LEU A 27 3.12 1.00 1.98
CA LEU A 27 1.66 0.82 1.88
C LEU A 27 1.20 -0.17 2.93
N ILE A 28 1.96 -1.27 3.06
CA ILE A 28 1.69 -2.28 4.07
C ILE A 28 1.88 -1.69 5.46
N LYS A 29 2.97 -0.93 5.71
CA LYS A 29 3.14 -0.22 6.98
C LYS A 29 1.94 0.68 7.27
N HIS A 30 1.45 1.39 6.27
CA HIS A 30 0.28 2.24 6.41
C HIS A 30 -0.99 1.46 6.76
N MET A 31 -1.31 0.40 6.01
CA MET A 31 -2.48 -0.45 6.27
C MET A 31 -2.43 -1.14 7.64
N MET A 32 -1.23 -1.45 8.14
CA MET A 32 -1.04 -2.07 9.45
C MET A 32 -0.90 -1.04 10.59
N GLY A 33 -1.02 0.26 10.32
CA GLY A 33 -0.84 1.31 11.33
C GLY A 33 0.61 1.43 11.86
N LEU A 34 1.59 0.92 11.11
CA LEU A 34 3.01 0.89 11.47
C LEU A 34 3.80 2.06 10.89
N GLU A 35 3.16 3.05 10.28
CA GLU A 35 3.82 4.24 9.68
C GLU A 35 4.77 4.95 10.65
N LEU A 36 4.42 4.84 11.92
CA LEU A 36 5.01 5.56 13.03
C LEU A 36 6.15 4.75 13.69
N LEU A 37 6.31 3.49 13.28
CA LEU A 37 7.47 2.66 13.59
C LEU A 37 8.50 2.88 12.49
N GLY A 38 9.57 3.62 12.80
CA GLY A 38 10.61 3.98 11.83
C GLY A 38 11.14 2.76 11.06
N SER A 39 11.86 1.88 11.75
CA SER A 39 12.30 0.60 11.20
C SER A 39 11.41 -0.54 11.71
N THR A 40 11.11 -1.47 10.81
CA THR A 40 10.37 -2.70 11.09
C THR A 40 11.18 -3.85 10.54
N LYS A 41 11.34 -4.94 11.29
CA LYS A 41 12.15 -6.09 10.83
C LYS A 41 11.70 -6.63 9.47
N SER A 42 10.39 -6.63 9.21
CA SER A 42 9.82 -7.29 8.03
C SER A 42 9.54 -6.38 6.83
N LEU A 43 9.40 -5.07 7.04
CA LEU A 43 8.99 -4.10 6.01
C LEU A 43 10.02 -2.97 5.82
N ASP A 44 11.24 -3.14 6.33
CA ASP A 44 12.34 -2.19 6.11
C ASP A 44 13.32 -2.72 5.07
N ASN A 45 13.94 -1.81 4.31
CA ASN A 45 14.65 -2.14 3.07
C ASN A 45 16.07 -2.67 3.30
N LYS A 46 16.57 -2.66 4.54
CA LYS A 46 17.93 -3.13 4.88
C LYS A 46 18.02 -4.65 5.06
N THR A 47 16.96 -5.26 5.60
CA THR A 47 16.89 -6.70 5.92
C THR A 47 15.44 -7.18 5.88
N SER A 48 14.69 -6.78 4.84
CA SER A 48 13.28 -7.15 4.69
C SER A 48 13.15 -8.67 4.70
N SER A 49 12.50 -9.24 5.71
CA SER A 49 12.19 -10.68 5.72
C SER A 49 11.17 -11.08 4.67
N ILE A 50 10.46 -10.11 4.09
CA ILE A 50 9.42 -10.31 3.07
C ILE A 50 9.95 -9.81 1.73
N SER A 51 9.87 -10.66 0.69
CA SER A 51 10.27 -10.29 -0.67
C SER A 51 9.28 -9.28 -1.29
N LEU A 52 9.72 -8.52 -2.30
CA LEU A 52 8.82 -7.65 -3.07
C LEU A 52 7.58 -8.41 -3.59
N ARG A 53 7.77 -9.64 -4.08
CA ARG A 53 6.65 -10.48 -4.53
C ARG A 53 5.64 -10.72 -3.40
N ALA A 54 6.10 -11.16 -2.24
CA ALA A 54 5.23 -11.41 -1.10
C ALA A 54 4.52 -10.14 -0.60
N LYS A 55 5.16 -8.96 -0.69
CA LYS A 55 4.51 -7.67 -0.40
C LYS A 55 3.36 -7.39 -1.39
N ILE A 56 3.56 -7.69 -2.67
CA ILE A 56 2.54 -7.48 -3.70
C ILE A 56 1.38 -8.47 -3.54
N ASP A 57 1.68 -9.75 -3.28
CA ASP A 57 0.66 -10.77 -3.04
C ASP A 57 -0.21 -10.36 -1.83
N LEU A 58 0.40 -9.90 -0.73
CA LEU A 58 -0.34 -9.38 0.43
C LEU A 58 -1.26 -8.20 0.08
N LEU A 59 -0.80 -7.27 -0.74
CA LEU A 59 -1.59 -6.11 -1.16
C LEU A 59 -2.76 -6.51 -2.08
N VAL A 60 -2.60 -7.55 -2.89
CA VAL A 60 -3.69 -8.14 -3.68
C VAL A 60 -4.72 -8.82 -2.77
N ASP A 61 -4.26 -9.61 -1.81
CA ASP A 61 -5.13 -10.30 -0.85
C ASP A 61 -5.96 -9.31 -0.02
N CYS A 62 -5.39 -8.14 0.29
CA CYS A 62 -6.10 -7.04 0.93
C CYS A 62 -6.98 -6.19 -0.01
N GLY A 63 -7.09 -6.56 -1.29
CA GLY A 63 -7.91 -5.85 -2.27
C GLY A 63 -7.37 -4.47 -2.68
N LYS A 64 -6.09 -4.17 -2.43
CA LYS A 64 -5.45 -2.88 -2.74
C LYS A 64 -4.73 -2.86 -4.09
N ILE A 65 -4.61 -3.99 -4.77
CA ILE A 65 -4.02 -4.06 -6.10
C ILE A 65 -4.98 -4.78 -7.03
N ASP A 66 -5.28 -4.16 -8.17
CA ASP A 66 -6.10 -4.78 -9.20
C ASP A 66 -5.32 -5.81 -10.01
N LYS A 67 -6.05 -6.67 -10.74
CA LYS A 67 -5.46 -7.76 -11.52
C LYS A 67 -4.45 -7.25 -12.57
N LEU A 68 -4.70 -6.08 -13.17
CA LEU A 68 -3.82 -5.51 -14.17
C LEU A 68 -2.50 -5.04 -13.56
N THR A 69 -2.56 -4.30 -12.46
CA THR A 69 -1.38 -3.81 -11.75
C THR A 69 -0.58 -4.96 -11.15
N TYR A 70 -1.25 -6.00 -10.63
CA TYR A 70 -0.59 -7.23 -10.20
C TYR A 70 0.26 -7.85 -11.30
N ALA A 71 -0.33 -8.07 -12.49
CA ALA A 71 0.38 -8.65 -13.62
C ALA A 71 1.58 -7.78 -14.05
N ASN A 72 1.41 -6.45 -14.11
CA ASN A 72 2.48 -5.52 -14.43
C ASN A 72 3.63 -5.60 -13.42
N LEU A 73 3.32 -5.62 -12.12
CA LEU A 73 4.34 -5.72 -11.07
C LEU A 73 5.11 -7.05 -11.14
N LEU A 74 4.43 -8.16 -11.46
CA LEU A 74 5.10 -9.45 -11.69
C LEU A 74 6.06 -9.40 -12.88
N HIS A 75 5.66 -8.77 -14.00
CA HIS A 75 6.55 -8.57 -15.13
C HIS A 75 7.77 -7.72 -14.75
N ILE A 76 7.58 -6.64 -13.99
CA ILE A 76 8.66 -5.77 -13.51
C ILE A 76 9.66 -6.54 -12.64
N ILE A 77 9.18 -7.41 -11.73
CA ILE A 77 10.04 -8.28 -10.91
C ILE A 77 10.84 -9.23 -11.80
N SER A 78 10.17 -9.90 -12.74
CA SER A 78 10.83 -10.85 -13.64
C SER A 78 11.91 -10.17 -14.47
N ILE A 79 11.63 -9.00 -15.05
CA ILE A 79 12.58 -8.20 -15.83
C ILE A 79 13.76 -7.78 -14.95
N ARG A 80 13.52 -7.27 -13.73
CA ARG A 80 14.59 -6.94 -12.79
C ARG A 80 15.47 -8.14 -12.49
N ASN A 81 14.90 -9.33 -12.31
CA ASN A 81 15.69 -10.52 -11.99
C ASN A 81 16.63 -10.91 -13.14
N GLN A 82 16.18 -10.77 -14.40
CA GLN A 82 17.04 -10.98 -15.56
C GLN A 82 18.18 -9.97 -15.59
N PHE A 83 17.86 -8.68 -15.48
CA PHE A 83 18.88 -7.62 -15.42
C PHE A 83 19.75 -7.66 -14.17
N ALA A 84 19.35 -8.31 -13.07
CA ALA A 84 20.19 -8.39 -11.88
C ALA A 84 21.14 -9.58 -11.92
N HIS A 85 20.67 -10.74 -12.40
CA HIS A 85 21.37 -12.01 -12.23
C HIS A 85 21.93 -12.58 -13.53
N ASN A 86 21.38 -12.22 -14.69
CA ASN A 86 21.83 -12.75 -15.97
C ASN A 86 22.77 -11.79 -16.67
N PHE A 87 24.03 -12.20 -16.79
CA PHE A 87 25.07 -11.44 -17.46
C PHE A 87 24.82 -11.29 -18.97
N GLU A 88 24.09 -12.24 -19.56
CA GLU A 88 23.73 -12.23 -20.99
C GLU A 88 22.52 -11.33 -21.30
N CYS A 89 21.78 -10.87 -20.29
CA CYS A 89 20.66 -9.94 -20.45
C CYS A 89 21.18 -8.50 -20.32
N ASN A 90 21.49 -7.87 -21.45
CA ASN A 90 22.09 -6.54 -21.48
C ASN A 90 21.15 -5.46 -22.01
N ASN A 91 20.23 -5.86 -22.87
CA ASN A 91 19.25 -4.98 -23.49
C ASN A 91 17.81 -5.51 -23.27
N PHE A 92 16.81 -4.65 -23.41
CA PHE A 92 15.41 -5.06 -23.35
C PHE A 92 15.04 -6.05 -24.47
N GLU A 93 15.67 -5.98 -25.63
CA GLU A 93 15.54 -6.95 -26.72
C GLU A 93 16.05 -8.36 -26.38
N ASP A 94 16.86 -8.51 -25.33
CA ASP A 94 17.31 -9.81 -24.84
C ASP A 94 16.24 -10.51 -23.98
N LEU A 95 15.31 -9.76 -23.39
CA LEU A 95 14.33 -10.28 -22.43
C LEU A 95 13.49 -11.45 -22.97
N PRO A 96 13.04 -11.48 -24.24
CA PRO A 96 12.28 -12.60 -24.78
C PRO A 96 13.06 -13.93 -24.81
N LYS A 97 14.40 -13.89 -24.71
CA LYS A 97 15.23 -15.12 -24.59
C LYS A 97 15.12 -15.77 -23.21
N PHE A 98 14.70 -15.00 -22.20
CA PHE A 98 14.69 -15.43 -20.80
C PHE A 98 13.31 -15.38 -20.15
N ILE A 99 12.37 -14.63 -20.73
CA ILE A 99 11.00 -14.49 -20.25
C ILE A 99 10.07 -14.68 -21.44
N ASP A 100 9.48 -15.87 -21.54
CA ASP A 100 8.58 -16.22 -22.64
C ASP A 100 7.39 -15.25 -22.72
N GLY A 101 7.21 -14.68 -23.91
CA GLY A 101 6.08 -13.80 -24.22
C GLY A 101 6.07 -12.44 -23.54
N ILE A 102 7.21 -11.99 -22.97
CA ILE A 102 7.34 -10.66 -22.34
C ILE A 102 7.26 -9.50 -23.33
N ASP A 103 7.54 -9.75 -24.61
CA ASP A 103 7.44 -8.80 -25.71
C ASP A 103 6.03 -8.23 -25.84
N LYS A 104 4.99 -9.08 -25.84
CA LYS A 104 3.59 -8.68 -25.99
C LYS A 104 3.13 -7.66 -24.94
N PRO A 105 3.28 -7.91 -23.61
CA PRO A 105 2.88 -6.94 -22.61
C PRO A 105 3.73 -5.66 -22.69
N LEU A 106 5.02 -5.74 -23.01
CA LEU A 106 5.85 -4.53 -23.18
C LEU A 106 5.39 -3.69 -24.39
N LEU A 107 5.17 -4.30 -25.54
CA LEU A 107 4.72 -3.62 -26.75
C LEU A 107 3.31 -3.03 -26.59
N LYS A 108 2.43 -3.64 -25.79
CA LYS A 108 1.13 -3.05 -25.42
C LYS A 108 1.27 -1.67 -24.77
N TYR A 109 2.37 -1.44 -24.03
CA TYR A 109 2.67 -0.18 -23.37
C TYR A 109 3.53 0.77 -24.22
N SER A 110 3.81 0.41 -25.48
CA SER A 110 4.61 1.19 -26.42
C SER A 110 3.78 1.58 -27.64
N PRO A 111 2.86 2.55 -27.51
CA PRO A 111 1.90 2.87 -28.57
C PRO A 111 2.55 3.42 -29.84
N ASP A 112 3.66 4.17 -29.70
CA ASP A 112 4.49 4.60 -30.82
C ASP A 112 5.73 3.70 -30.86
N LEU A 113 5.64 2.65 -31.67
CA LEU A 113 6.78 1.80 -32.00
C LEU A 113 7.87 2.66 -32.62
N SER A 114 9.08 2.60 -32.05
CA SER A 114 10.23 3.25 -32.66
C SER A 114 10.81 2.36 -33.77
N ALA A 115 11.79 2.89 -34.49
CA ALA A 115 12.52 2.11 -35.49
C ALA A 115 13.31 0.95 -34.87
N SER A 116 13.56 0.99 -33.55
CA SER A 116 14.33 -0.01 -32.81
C SER A 116 13.45 -0.84 -31.90
N VAL A 117 13.61 -2.17 -31.96
CA VAL A 117 12.93 -3.12 -31.06
C VAL A 117 13.32 -2.84 -29.61
N GLU A 118 14.60 -2.60 -29.36
CA GLU A 118 15.14 -2.27 -28.05
C GLU A 118 14.44 -1.07 -27.41
N GLU A 119 14.38 0.03 -28.13
CA GLU A 119 13.73 1.26 -27.65
C GLU A 119 12.23 1.06 -27.41
N SER A 120 11.56 0.33 -28.31
CA SER A 120 10.14 0.04 -28.18
C SER A 120 9.84 -0.76 -26.90
N LEU A 121 10.65 -1.78 -26.60
CA LEU A 121 10.53 -2.59 -25.39
C LEU A 121 10.90 -1.81 -24.13
N LYS A 122 11.97 -1.00 -24.16
CA LYS A 122 12.37 -0.11 -23.07
C LYS A 122 11.26 0.91 -22.75
N LYS A 123 10.69 1.56 -23.76
CA LYS A 123 9.56 2.49 -23.61
C LYS A 123 8.33 1.77 -23.04
N GLY A 124 8.05 0.57 -23.52
CA GLY A 124 7.01 -0.30 -22.97
C GLY A 124 7.18 -0.57 -21.47
N PHE A 125 8.39 -0.95 -21.06
CA PHE A 125 8.71 -1.18 -19.65
C PHE A 125 8.52 0.08 -18.79
N LEU A 126 9.06 1.22 -19.25
CA LEU A 126 8.94 2.48 -18.52
C LEU A 126 7.47 2.91 -18.36
N ASN A 127 6.66 2.76 -19.41
CA ASN A 127 5.24 3.08 -19.38
C ASN A 127 4.45 2.13 -18.48
N MET A 128 4.74 0.83 -18.52
CA MET A 128 4.18 -0.17 -17.62
C MET A 128 4.48 0.18 -16.15
N ALA A 129 5.75 0.49 -15.84
CA ALA A 129 6.17 0.91 -14.51
C ALA A 129 5.49 2.22 -14.09
N ASN A 130 5.39 3.21 -14.98
CA ASN A 130 4.71 4.46 -14.69
C ASN A 130 3.21 4.26 -14.41
N GLN A 131 2.54 3.33 -15.10
CA GLN A 131 1.14 3.01 -14.82
C GLN A 131 0.99 2.36 -13.45
N ALA A 132 1.78 1.33 -13.14
CA ALA A 132 1.77 0.66 -11.84
C ALA A 132 2.09 1.65 -10.70
N PHE A 133 3.01 2.59 -10.95
CA PHE A 133 3.35 3.65 -10.01
C PHE A 133 2.17 4.57 -9.71
N LYS A 134 1.50 5.09 -10.76
CA LYS A 134 0.32 5.95 -10.60
C LYS A 134 -0.79 5.24 -9.84
N PHE A 135 -1.01 3.96 -10.12
CA PHE A 135 -1.99 3.14 -9.42
C PHE A 135 -1.65 3.05 -7.92
N LEU A 136 -0.44 2.62 -7.58
CA LEU A 136 -0.04 2.49 -6.18
C LEU A 136 -0.08 3.84 -5.43
N LEU A 137 0.35 4.94 -6.06
CA LEU A 137 0.22 6.26 -5.46
C LEU A 137 -1.22 6.66 -5.16
N ASN A 138 -2.16 6.31 -6.05
CA ASN A 138 -3.58 6.55 -5.80
C ASN A 138 -4.07 5.76 -4.58
N GLU A 139 -3.68 4.49 -4.48
CA GLU A 139 -4.01 3.66 -3.32
C GLU A 139 -3.45 4.25 -2.03
N PHE A 140 -2.20 4.71 -2.04
CA PHE A 140 -1.63 5.47 -0.93
C PHE A 140 -2.42 6.73 -0.55
N GLY A 141 -2.84 7.50 -1.56
CA GLY A 141 -3.65 8.70 -1.36
C GLY A 141 -5.03 8.39 -0.79
N GLY A 142 -5.63 7.27 -1.21
CA GLY A 142 -6.89 6.76 -0.69
C GLY A 142 -6.76 6.34 0.77
N VAL A 143 -5.76 5.53 1.09
CA VAL A 143 -5.54 5.07 2.47
C VAL A 143 -5.18 6.25 3.38
N THR A 144 -4.39 7.23 2.93
CA THR A 144 -4.07 8.40 3.78
C THR A 144 -5.27 9.29 4.06
N LYS A 145 -6.24 9.39 3.14
CA LYS A 145 -7.51 10.10 3.35
C LYS A 145 -8.44 9.37 4.32
N GLU A 146 -8.49 8.04 4.30
CA GLU A 146 -9.22 7.24 5.30
C GLU A 146 -8.68 7.49 6.72
N TYR A 147 -7.39 7.78 6.86
CA TYR A 147 -6.74 8.14 8.13
C TYR A 147 -6.71 9.65 8.43
N GLN A 148 -7.10 10.53 7.50
CA GLN A 148 -7.29 11.97 7.76
C GLN A 148 -8.57 12.24 8.57
N ILE A 149 -8.87 11.38 9.54
CA ILE A 149 -9.64 11.76 10.72
C ILE A 149 -8.73 12.69 11.55
N ASP A 150 -8.77 13.97 11.17
CA ASP A 150 -8.51 15.16 11.99
C ASP A 150 -7.23 15.16 12.86
N THR A 151 -6.05 15.02 12.23
CA THR A 151 -4.78 15.31 12.91
C THR A 151 -4.68 16.75 13.45
N GLU A 152 -5.42 17.71 12.87
CA GLU A 152 -5.47 19.10 13.35
C GLU A 152 -6.32 19.29 14.62
N LYS A 153 -7.22 18.35 14.95
CA LYS A 153 -7.96 18.35 16.23
C LYS A 153 -7.20 17.65 17.35
N LEU A 154 -6.01 17.09 17.10
CA LEU A 154 -5.23 16.29 18.07
C LEU A 154 -4.48 17.13 19.13
N LYS A 155 -5.10 18.17 19.69
CA LYS A 155 -4.68 18.69 21.01
C LYS A 155 -5.29 17.82 22.10
N ILE A 156 -4.83 16.58 22.22
CA ILE A 156 -5.38 15.62 23.18
C ILE A 156 -4.62 15.72 24.49
N ARG A 157 -5.35 16.06 25.57
CA ARG A 157 -4.91 15.73 26.92
C ARG A 157 -5.07 14.22 27.11
N ILE A 158 -3.99 13.56 27.49
CA ILE A 158 -3.92 12.14 27.82
C ILE A 158 -3.99 12.03 29.34
N THR A 159 -4.89 11.20 29.84
CA THR A 159 -4.99 10.88 31.27
C THR A 159 -3.98 9.79 31.66
N GLU A 160 -3.68 9.64 32.95
CA GLU A 160 -2.74 8.60 33.41
C GLU A 160 -3.22 7.18 33.11
N GLU A 161 -4.54 6.93 33.10
CA GLU A 161 -5.11 5.62 32.77
C GLU A 161 -4.96 5.30 31.28
N GLU A 162 -5.20 6.29 30.43
CA GLU A 162 -4.98 6.21 29.00
C GLU A 162 -3.49 6.01 28.67
N GLU A 163 -2.60 6.67 29.42
CA GLU A 163 -1.16 6.49 29.26
C GLU A 163 -0.72 5.06 29.63
N LYS A 164 -1.23 4.50 30.74
CA LYS A 164 -1.00 3.10 31.12
C LYS A 164 -1.51 2.11 30.08
N LEU A 165 -2.69 2.35 29.52
CA LEU A 165 -3.27 1.53 28.45
C LEU A 165 -2.39 1.58 27.19
N LEU A 166 -2.02 2.79 26.76
CA LEU A 166 -1.17 2.99 25.59
C LEU A 166 0.19 2.29 25.77
N ASP A 167 0.77 2.36 26.97
CA ASP A 167 2.03 1.68 27.29
C ASP A 167 1.89 0.16 27.34
N GLN A 168 0.80 -0.35 27.89
CA GLN A 168 0.48 -1.79 27.88
C GLN A 168 0.43 -2.35 26.45
N TYR A 169 -0.10 -1.58 25.51
CA TYR A 169 -0.17 -1.96 24.09
C TYR A 169 1.03 -1.51 23.25
N GLY A 170 2.06 -0.93 23.87
CA GLY A 170 3.30 -0.52 23.19
C GLY A 170 3.14 0.67 22.24
N ILE A 171 2.13 1.51 22.44
CA ILE A 171 1.80 2.63 21.57
C ILE A 171 2.63 3.85 21.98
N GLN A 172 3.75 4.03 21.28
CA GLN A 172 4.69 5.11 21.53
C GLN A 172 4.52 6.28 20.57
N GLY A 173 4.96 7.48 20.95
CA GLY A 173 4.93 8.67 20.11
C GLY A 173 3.64 9.48 20.22
N ALA A 174 3.78 10.80 20.38
CA ALA A 174 2.66 11.70 20.69
C ALA A 174 1.52 11.64 19.66
N ARG A 175 1.85 11.51 18.36
CA ARG A 175 0.86 11.40 17.28
C ARG A 175 0.06 10.09 17.35
N ASN A 176 0.72 8.97 17.62
CA ASN A 176 0.13 7.63 17.63
C ASN A 176 -0.85 7.50 18.79
N ARG A 177 -0.40 7.93 19.97
CA ARG A 177 -1.20 7.99 21.17
C ARG A 177 -2.46 8.82 20.94
N ALA A 178 -2.33 9.95 20.26
CA ALA A 178 -3.45 10.82 19.96
C ALA A 178 -4.49 10.18 19.00
N LEU A 179 -4.04 9.52 17.93
CA LEU A 179 -4.92 8.81 16.98
C LEU A 179 -5.71 7.67 17.66
N VAL A 180 -5.01 6.83 18.43
CA VAL A 180 -5.61 5.66 19.09
C VAL A 180 -6.63 6.11 20.12
N LEU A 181 -6.30 7.09 20.95
CA LEU A 181 -7.22 7.61 21.97
C LEU A 181 -8.47 8.24 21.35
N ASN A 182 -8.34 8.96 20.24
CA ASN A 182 -9.52 9.50 19.56
C ASN A 182 -10.46 8.39 19.07
N LYS A 183 -9.91 7.32 18.50
CA LYS A 183 -10.74 6.20 18.01
C LYS A 183 -11.39 5.43 19.16
N VAL A 184 -10.66 5.15 20.24
CA VAL A 184 -11.19 4.50 21.44
C VAL A 184 -12.31 5.33 22.06
N ARG A 185 -12.11 6.65 22.22
CA ARG A 185 -13.14 7.55 22.77
C ARG A 185 -14.37 7.67 21.87
N GLN A 186 -14.20 7.59 20.55
CA GLN A 186 -15.34 7.57 19.63
C GLN A 186 -16.16 6.29 19.81
N LEU A 187 -15.51 5.12 19.86
CA LEU A 187 -16.18 3.83 20.05
C LEU A 187 -16.94 3.78 21.39
N LEU A 188 -16.33 4.29 22.47
CA LEU A 188 -17.00 4.36 23.77
C LEU A 188 -18.24 5.27 23.77
N LYS A 189 -18.20 6.39 23.03
CA LYS A 189 -19.37 7.28 22.87
C LYS A 189 -20.47 6.67 22.01
N GLU A 190 -20.12 5.82 21.06
CA GLU A 190 -21.08 5.08 20.24
C GLU A 190 -21.81 4.05 21.11
N ASP A 191 -21.08 3.29 21.93
CA ASP A 191 -21.65 2.32 22.89
C ASP A 191 -22.56 2.99 23.94
N GLU A 192 -22.14 4.12 24.54
CA GLU A 192 -22.97 4.86 25.51
C GLU A 192 -24.28 5.39 24.90
N ASN A 193 -24.23 5.82 23.63
CA ASN A 193 -25.43 6.28 22.93
C ASN A 193 -26.37 5.13 22.58
N GLU A 194 -25.86 3.95 22.21
CA GLU A 194 -26.68 2.76 21.99
C GLU A 194 -27.41 2.33 23.28
N GLU A 195 -26.71 2.34 24.42
CA GLU A 195 -27.30 1.99 25.71
C GLU A 195 -28.38 3.01 26.15
N LEU A 196 -28.12 4.32 25.95
CA LEU A 196 -29.06 5.38 26.25
C LEU A 196 -30.30 5.34 25.34
N ASN A 197 -30.11 5.10 24.04
CA ASN A 197 -31.20 4.97 23.08
C ASN A 197 -32.07 3.74 23.36
N SER A 198 -31.47 2.63 23.82
CA SER A 198 -32.21 1.46 24.29
C SER A 198 -33.09 1.81 25.50
N LYS A 199 -32.54 2.52 26.49
CA LYS A 199 -33.30 2.94 27.69
C LYS A 199 -34.45 3.89 27.35
N ILE A 200 -34.23 4.84 26.44
CA ILE A 200 -35.28 5.76 25.96
C ILE A 200 -36.39 4.99 25.23
N ASN A 201 -36.03 4.02 24.37
CA ASN A 201 -37.01 3.19 23.69
C ASN A 201 -37.84 2.34 24.67
N ASP A 202 -37.22 1.78 25.71
CA ASP A 202 -37.92 1.05 26.76
C ASP A 202 -38.90 1.94 27.53
N GLU A 203 -38.53 3.20 27.78
CA GLU A 203 -39.41 4.19 28.41
C GLU A 203 -40.58 4.59 27.50
N ILE A 204 -40.34 4.78 26.20
CA ILE A 204 -41.39 5.05 25.21
C ILE A 204 -42.38 3.89 25.13
N ILE A 205 -41.90 2.64 25.15
CA ILE A 205 -42.74 1.43 25.17
C ILE A 205 -43.56 1.35 26.46
N LYS A 206 -42.95 1.64 27.62
CA LYS A 206 -43.65 1.72 28.92
C LYS A 206 -44.69 2.85 28.96
N PHE A 207 -44.41 3.98 28.32
CA PHE A 207 -45.34 5.10 28.25
C PHE A 207 -46.56 4.78 27.38
N LYS A 208 -46.35 4.18 26.20
CA LYS A 208 -47.43 3.75 25.30
C LYS A 208 -48.32 2.67 25.92
N SER A 209 -47.73 1.70 26.62
CA SER A 209 -48.51 0.65 27.31
C SER A 209 -49.35 1.19 28.46
N LYS A 210 -48.94 2.29 29.10
CA LYS A 210 -49.71 2.95 30.16
C LYS A 210 -50.76 3.95 29.65
N ASN A 211 -50.66 4.39 28.40
CA ASN A 211 -51.59 5.33 27.78
C ASN A 211 -52.06 4.80 26.41
N PRO A 212 -52.81 3.70 26.38
CA PRO A 212 -53.22 3.05 25.13
C PRO A 212 -54.15 3.91 24.27
N ASP A 213 -54.80 4.92 24.86
CA ASP A 213 -55.79 5.79 24.20
C ASP A 213 -55.16 6.99 23.46
N LEU A 214 -53.83 7.15 23.51
CA LEU A 214 -53.09 8.25 22.84
C LEU A 214 -52.70 7.93 21.38
N HIS A 215 -53.39 6.99 20.75
CA HIS A 215 -53.16 6.61 19.34
C HIS A 215 -54.09 7.32 18.37
#